data_AF-A0A453ANT9-F1
#
_entry.id   AF-A0A453ANT9-F1
#
_cell.length_a   1.000
_cell.length_b   1.000
_cell.length_c   1.000
_cell.angle_alpha   90.00
_cell.angle_beta   90.00
_cell.angle_gamma   90.00
#
_symmetry.space_group_name_H-M   'P 1'
#
loop_
_entity.id
_entity.type
_entity.pdbx_description
1 polymer ?
#
loop_
_entity_poly.entity_id
_entity_poly.type
_entity_poly.pdbx_seq_one_letter_code
_entity_poly.pdbx_strand_id
1 'polypeptide(L)' 'MFLTAVARPRWDREGNVTFSGKIGIWPFVKEVPAQRRSDNRPRGTIETKSTKVDRKVMRE' A
#
# COMPACT_ATOMS: atom_id res chain seq x y z
N MET A 1 0.15 -6.34 1.76
CA MET A 1 -1.17 -5.88 2.26
C MET A 1 -1.28 -4.37 2.02
N PHE A 2 -2.48 -3.81 1.82
CA PHE A 2 -2.67 -2.38 1.56
C PHE A 2 -3.67 -1.77 2.54
N LEU A 3 -3.41 -0.54 2.97
CA LEU A 3 -4.39 0.33 3.62
C LEU A 3 -5.03 1.20 2.55
N THR A 4 -6.35 1.16 2.45
CA THR A 4 -7.09 2.01 1.51
C THR A 4 -7.98 2.97 2.29
N ALA A 5 -7.90 4.26 1.96
CA ALA A 5 -8.79 5.27 2.49
C ALA A 5 -9.78 5.67 1.41
N VAL A 6 -11.06 5.43 1.68
CA VAL A 6 -12.17 5.82 0.80
C VAL A 6 -13.22 6.55 1.64
N ALA A 7 -13.57 7.75 1.21
CA ALA A 7 -14.68 8.53 1.73
C ALA A 7 -15.92 8.35 0.85
N ARG A 8 -17.07 8.83 1.32
CA ARG A 8 -18.29 8.84 0.50
C ARG A 8 -18.11 9.80 -0.68
N PRO A 9 -18.49 9.38 -1.91
CA PRO A 9 -18.53 10.30 -3.04
C PRO A 9 -19.46 11.49 -2.75
N ARG A 10 -19.13 12.64 -3.32
CA ARG A 10 -19.97 13.85 -3.26
C ARG A 10 -20.38 14.23 -4.68
N TRP A 11 -21.62 14.69 -4.79
CA TRP A 11 -22.24 15.11 -6.04
C TRP A 11 -22.69 16.57 -5.95
N ASP A 12 -22.70 17.25 -7.08
CA ASP A 12 -23.36 18.56 -7.19
C ASP A 12 -24.88 18.40 -7.41
N ARG A 13 -25.57 19.53 -7.63
CA ARG A 13 -27.02 19.54 -7.87
C ARG A 13 -27.43 18.97 -9.24
N GLU A 14 -26.50 18.92 -10.18
CA GLU A 14 -26.72 18.41 -11.54
C GLU A 14 -26.41 16.90 -11.64
N GLY A 15 -25.90 16.29 -10.56
CA GLY A 15 -25.58 14.88 -10.48
C GLY A 15 -24.14 14.54 -10.87
N ASN A 16 -23.28 15.54 -11.10
CA ASN A 16 -21.87 15.31 -11.42
C ASN A 16 -21.08 14.97 -10.16
N VAL A 17 -20.13 14.04 -10.29
CA VAL A 17 -19.23 13.64 -9.20
C VAL A 17 -18.19 14.74 -8.98
N THR A 18 -18.30 15.46 -7.87
CA THR A 18 -17.33 16.49 -7.48
C THR A 18 -16.18 15.92 -6.65
N PHE A 19 -16.44 14.84 -5.92
CA PHE A 19 -15.42 14.09 -5.20
C PHE A 19 -15.74 12.61 -5.27
N SER A 20 -14.82 11.82 -5.82
CA SER A 20 -15.02 10.38 -6.01
C SER A 20 -14.88 9.57 -4.72
N GLY A 21 -14.41 10.17 -3.63
CA GLY A 21 -14.17 9.47 -2.38
C GLY A 21 -12.83 8.72 -2.32
N LYS A 22 -12.12 8.55 -3.43
CA LYS A 22 -10.83 7.83 -3.45
C LYS A 22 -9.73 8.73 -2.89
N ILE A 23 -9.27 8.45 -1.67
CA ILE A 23 -8.25 9.27 -0.99
C ILE A 23 -6.85 8.72 -1.27
N GLY A 24 -6.63 7.43 -1.05
CA GLY A 24 -5.30 6.85 -1.23
C GLY A 24 -5.21 5.35 -0.93
N ILE A 25 -4.08 4.79 -1.36
CA ILE A 25 -3.70 3.39 -1.17
C ILE A 25 -2.25 3.36 -0.69
N TRP A 26 -1.98 2.73 0.46
CA TRP A 26 -0.65 2.60 1.03
C TRP A 26 -0.26 1.13 1.22
N PRO A 27 0.85 0.67 0.62
CA PRO A 27 1.34 -0.70 0.83
C PRO A 27 2.07 -0.85 2.17
N PHE A 28 1.76 -1.92 2.90
CA PHE A 28 2.57 -2.37 4.03
C PHE A 28 3.74 -3.23 3.54
N VAL A 29 4.77 -2.57 3.05
CA VAL A 29 5.98 -3.21 2.52
C VAL A 29 7.24 -2.63 3.15
N LYS A 30 8.31 -3.42 3.15
CA LYS A 30 9.66 -2.98 3.52
C LYS A 30 10.62 -3.35 2.42
N GLU A 31 11.55 -2.45 2.13
CA GLU A 31 12.70 -2.74 1.29
C GLU A 31 13.77 -3.41 2.13
N VAL A 32 14.07 -4.67 1.81
CA VAL A 32 15.05 -5.47 2.55
C VAL A 32 16.00 -6.16 1.58
N PRO A 33 17.30 -6.31 1.93
CA PRO A 33 18.23 -7.06 1.11
C PRO A 33 17.85 -8.54 1.08
N ALA A 34 18.00 -9.16 -0.09
CA ALA A 34 17.74 -10.57 -0.32
C ALA A 34 18.63 -11.44 0.58
N GLN A 35 18.00 -12.16 1.51
CA GLN A 35 18.68 -13.00 2.50
C GLN A 35 19.20 -14.33 1.95
N ARG A 36 18.75 -14.75 0.77
CA ARG A 36 19.20 -15.97 0.09
C ARG A 36 19.38 -15.64 -1.38
N ARG A 37 20.44 -16.19 -1.97
CA ARG A 37 20.62 -16.17 -3.42
C ARG A 37 19.57 -17.11 -4.04
N SER A 38 18.99 -16.67 -5.14
CA SER A 38 18.34 -17.54 -6.12
C SER A 38 18.74 -17.09 -7.51
N ASP A 39 18.47 -17.88 -8.55
CA ASP A 39 18.97 -17.61 -9.89
C ASP A 39 18.57 -16.22 -10.42
N ASN A 40 17.35 -15.77 -10.11
CA ASN A 40 16.83 -14.47 -10.56
C ASN A 40 17.19 -13.28 -9.65
N ARG A 41 17.91 -13.50 -8.54
CA ARG A 41 18.20 -12.46 -7.54
C ARG A 41 19.42 -12.85 -6.69
N PRO A 42 20.57 -12.20 -6.91
CA PRO A 42 21.73 -12.35 -6.04
C PRO A 42 21.39 -12.03 -4.57
N ARG A 43 22.16 -12.62 -3.65
CA ARG A 43 22.09 -12.23 -2.23
C ARG A 43 22.43 -10.74 -2.12
N GLY A 44 21.66 -10.00 -1.33
CA GLY A 44 21.87 -8.58 -1.08
C GLY A 44 21.11 -7.63 -2.01
N THR A 45 20.50 -8.11 -3.10
CA THR A 45 19.61 -7.28 -3.94
C THR A 45 18.45 -6.76 -3.10
N ILE A 46 18.13 -5.46 -3.20
CA ILE A 46 17.00 -4.87 -2.47
C ILE A 46 15.70 -5.41 -3.06
N GLU A 47 14.85 -5.95 -2.19
CA GLU A 47 13.56 -6.51 -2.54
C GLU A 47 12.46 -5.88 -1.70
N THR A 48 11.32 -5.60 -2.33
CA THR A 48 10.10 -5.22 -1.63
C THR A 48 9.45 -6.48 -1.05
N LYS A 49 9.36 -6.55 0.29
CA LYS A 49 8.66 -7.65 0.98
C LYS A 49 7.44 -7.15 1.73
N SER A 50 6.40 -7.97 1.75
CA SER A 50 5.22 -7.70 2.59
C SER A 50 5.60 -7.77 4.06
N THR A 51 5.17 -6.78 4.81
CA THR A 51 5.30 -6.79 6.28
C THR A 51 4.11 -7.52 6.89
N LYS A 52 4.33 -8.26 7.97
CA LYS A 52 3.25 -8.81 8.79
C LYS A 52 2.54 -7.65 9.48
N VAL A 53 1.26 -7.46 9.18
CA VAL A 53 0.49 -6.33 9.69
C VAL A 53 -0.14 -6.72 11.03
N ASP A 54 0.13 -5.94 12.07
CA ASP A 54 -0.54 -6.00 13.37
C ASP A 54 -1.10 -4.61 13.74
N ARG A 55 -1.72 -4.49 14.92
CA ARG A 55 -2.31 -3.22 15.38
C ARG A 55 -1.29 -2.08 15.49
N LYS A 56 -0.01 -2.37 15.75
CA LYS A 56 1.03 -1.36 15.86
C LYS A 56 1.47 -0.91 14.47
N VAL A 57 1.73 -1.85 13.57
CA VAL A 57 2.12 -1.59 12.18
C VAL A 57 1.04 -0.81 11.43
N MET A 58 -0.25 -1.01 11.74
CA MET A 58 -1.33 -0.19 11.17
C MET A 58 -1.35 1.27 11.63
N ARG A 59 -0.62 1.62 12.70
CA ARG A 59 -0.58 2.95 13.32
C ARG A 59 0.77 3.66 13.16
N GLU A 60 1.79 2.96 12.65
CA GLU A 60 3.05 3.54 12.17
C GLU A 60 2.81 4.28 10.85
#